data_AF-A0A2S6HJ76-F1
#
_entry.id   AF-A0A2S6HJ76-F1
#
_cell.length_a   1.000
_cell.length_b   1.000
_cell.length_c   1.000
_cell.angle_alpha   90.00
_cell.angle_beta   90.00
_cell.angle_gamma   90.00
#
_symmetry.space_group_name_H-M   'P 1'
#
loop_
_entity.id
_entity.type
_entity.pdbx_description
1 polymer ?
#
loop_
_entity_poly.entity_id
_entity_poly.type
_entity_poly.pdbx_seq_one_letter_code
_entity_poly.pdbx_strand_id
1 'polypeptide(L)'
;MMCFSEQQKEEIVHTGIQVIEFKRSIVKASQTAKEVIEIVRDMLLKLVDGISKSLQVIRQVYKNLHPKEKYKAVRRLDKCGFSEKEINLMVGGSYHCRNNC
;
A
#
# COMPACT_ATOMS: atom_id res chain seq x y z
N MET A 1 56.10 -15.64 3.61
CA MET A 1 55.93 -14.28 4.15
C MET A 1 55.69 -13.35 2.98
N MET A 2 54.47 -12.83 2.80
CA MET A 2 54.19 -11.88 1.71
C MET A 2 54.71 -10.52 2.14
N CYS A 3 55.79 -10.06 1.51
CA CYS A 3 56.36 -8.74 1.74
C CYS A 3 55.67 -7.76 0.80
N PHE A 4 54.78 -6.92 1.33
CA PHE A 4 54.18 -5.80 0.61
C PHE A 4 55.17 -4.63 0.54
N SER A 5 55.25 -3.98 -0.62
CA SER A 5 55.99 -2.72 -0.74
C SER A 5 55.29 -1.62 0.07
N GLU A 6 56.01 -0.56 0.45
CA GLU A 6 55.42 0.56 1.20
C GLU A 6 54.24 1.21 0.44
N GLN A 7 54.34 1.29 -0.90
CA GLN A 7 53.22 1.73 -1.75
C GLN A 7 51.98 0.82 -1.62
N GLN A 8 52.17 -0.51 -1.62
CA GLN A 8 51.06 -1.44 -1.46
C GLN A 8 50.42 -1.34 -0.06
N LYS A 9 51.20 -1.03 0.97
CA LYS A 9 50.66 -0.81 2.33
C LYS A 9 49.80 0.46 2.38
N GLU A 10 50.25 1.56 1.79
CA GLU A 10 49.46 2.81 1.72
C GLU A 10 48.16 2.62 0.94
N GLU A 11 48.20 1.93 -0.20
CA GLU A 11 47.01 1.65 -1.00
C GLU A 11 45.99 0.78 -0.23
N ILE A 12 46.45 -0.22 0.51
CA ILE A 12 45.59 -1.07 1.35
C ILE A 12 44.93 -0.24 2.46
N VAL A 13 45.67 0.65 3.12
CA VAL A 13 45.14 1.52 4.16
C VAL A 13 44.10 2.49 3.58
N HIS A 14 44.42 3.15 2.47
CA HIS A 14 43.52 4.09 1.80
C HIS A 14 42.23 3.40 1.33
N THR A 15 42.35 2.24 0.67
CA THR A 15 41.20 1.43 0.25
C THR A 15 40.38 0.98 1.46
N GLY A 16 41.04 0.60 2.57
CA GLY A 16 40.38 0.25 3.82
C GLY A 16 39.53 1.39 4.38
N ILE A 17 40.05 2.62 4.39
CA ILE A 17 39.32 3.81 4.83
C ILE A 17 38.10 4.06 3.94
N GLN A 18 38.27 4.01 2.61
CA GLN A 18 37.17 4.19 1.66
C GLN A 18 36.04 3.17 1.85
N VAL A 19 36.38 1.89 2.08
CA VAL A 19 35.39 0.84 2.34
C VAL A 19 34.63 1.11 3.64
N ILE A 20 35.31 1.59 4.68
CA ILE A 20 34.67 1.95 5.96
C ILE A 20 33.71 3.12 5.78
N GLU A 21 34.13 4.16 5.06
CA GLU A 21 33.28 5.33 4.78
C GLU A 21 32.06 4.95 3.93
N PHE A 22 32.25 4.13 2.91
CA PHE A 22 31.16 3.62 2.08
C PHE A 22 30.14 2.82 2.91
N LYS A 23 30.61 1.90 3.76
CA LYS A 23 29.73 1.14 4.68
C LYS A 23 28.95 2.07 5.61
N ARG A 24 29.60 3.08 6.19
CA ARG A 24 28.92 4.08 7.04
C ARG A 24 27.85 4.85 6.28
N SER A 25 28.12 5.22 5.04
CA SER A 25 27.16 5.92 4.18
C SER A 25 25.95 5.05 3.84
N ILE A 26 26.15 3.76 3.55
CA ILE A 26 25.05 2.80 3.35
C ILE A 26 24.18 2.68 4.59
N VAL A 27 24.78 2.55 5.77
CA VAL A 27 24.02 2.43 7.02
C VAL A 27 23.17 3.67 7.26
N LYS A 28 23.73 4.87 7.06
CA LYS A 28 22.97 6.13 7.17
C LYS A 28 21.82 6.20 6.16
N ALA A 29 22.09 5.92 4.89
CA ALA A 29 21.07 5.92 3.85
C ALA A 29 19.94 4.90 4.13
N SER A 30 20.30 3.72 4.65
CA SER A 30 19.33 2.68 5.03
C SER A 30 18.45 3.13 6.20
N GLN A 31 19.01 3.87 7.16
CA GLN A 31 18.26 4.40 8.29
C GLN A 31 17.25 5.45 7.82
N THR A 32 17.69 6.41 6.99
CA THR A 32 16.79 7.42 6.40
C THR A 32 15.70 6.77 5.55
N ALA A 33 16.03 5.74 4.77
CA ALA A 33 15.05 5.03 3.97
C ALA A 33 13.97 4.35 4.84
N LYS A 34 14.35 3.78 5.99
CA LYS A 34 13.37 3.20 6.93
C LYS A 34 12.39 4.25 7.46
N GLU A 35 12.89 5.42 7.86
CA GLU A 35 12.04 6.52 8.35
C GLU A 35 11.04 6.97 7.28
N VAL A 36 11.47 7.09 6.02
CA VAL A 36 10.58 7.43 4.91
C VAL A 36 9.52 6.34 4.68
N ILE A 37 9.91 5.07 4.73
CA ILE A 37 8.97 3.95 4.58
C ILE A 37 7.92 3.95 5.68
N GLU A 38 8.32 4.24 6.93
CA GLU A 38 7.39 4.33 8.06
C GLU A 38 6.39 5.47 7.87
N ILE A 39 6.84 6.65 7.43
CA ILE A 39 5.97 7.79 7.12
C ILE A 39 4.96 7.43 6.02
N VAL A 40 5.43 6.80 4.94
CA VAL A 40 4.56 6.38 3.83
C VAL A 40 3.54 5.35 4.30
N ARG A 41 3.97 4.39 5.12
CA ARG A 41 3.07 3.37 5.69
C ARG A 41 1.98 4.00 6.54
N ASP A 42 2.33 4.93 7.41
CA ASP A 42 1.36 5.64 8.25
C ASP A 42 0.37 6.46 7.42
N MET A 43 0.84 7.12 6.36
CA MET A 43 -0.03 7.84 5.43
C MET A 43 -1.01 6.89 4.73
N LEU A 44 -0.53 5.75 4.25
CA LEU A 44 -1.38 4.74 3.61
C LEU A 44 -2.43 4.18 4.58
N LEU A 45 -2.05 3.91 5.83
CA LEU A 45 -3.00 3.44 6.85
C LEU A 45 -4.10 4.47 7.12
N LYS A 46 -3.75 5.76 7.21
CA LYS A 46 -4.74 6.84 7.38
C LYS A 46 -5.69 6.95 6.18
N LEU A 47 -5.18 6.79 4.96
CA LEU A 47 -6.00 6.79 3.75
C LEU A 47 -6.96 5.59 3.73
N VAL A 48 -6.47 4.40 4.06
CA VAL A 48 -7.30 3.18 4.14
C VAL A 48 -8.38 3.33 5.20
N ASP A 49 -8.06 3.87 6.38
CA ASP A 49 -9.03 4.12 7.44
C ASP A 49 -10.10 5.14 7.00
N GLY A 50 -9.70 6.21 6.32
CA GLY A 50 -10.62 7.19 5.74
C GLY A 50 -11.59 6.57 4.74
N ILE A 51 -11.08 5.79 3.78
CA ILE A 51 -11.90 5.08 2.80
C ILE A 51 -12.85 4.07 3.48
N SER A 52 -12.35 3.34 4.47
CA SER A 52 -13.14 2.37 5.24
C SER A 52 -14.33 3.05 5.94
N LYS A 53 -14.11 4.19 6.60
CA LYS A 53 -15.17 4.98 7.23
C LYS A 53 -16.20 5.48 6.22
N SER A 54 -15.77 5.99 5.07
CA SER A 54 -16.69 6.41 4.01
C SER A 54 -17.52 5.24 3.48
N LEU A 55 -16.92 4.07 3.28
CA LEU A 55 -17.62 2.86 2.86
C LEU A 55 -18.63 2.38 3.91
N GLN A 56 -18.31 2.49 5.21
CA GLN A 56 -19.25 2.16 6.28
C GLN A 56 -20.49 3.05 6.24
N VAL A 57 -20.33 4.37 6.03
CA VAL A 57 -21.45 5.30 5.87
C VAL A 57 -22.32 4.92 4.67
N ILE A 58 -21.69 4.66 3.51
CA ILE A 58 -22.42 4.23 2.30
C ILE A 58 -23.20 2.94 2.57
N ARG A 59 -22.60 1.96 3.24
CA ARG A 59 -23.27 0.70 3.60
C ARG A 59 -24.44 0.93 4.55
N GLN A 60 -24.30 1.81 5.53
CA GLN A 60 -25.38 2.12 6.48
C GLN A 60 -26.55 2.81 5.79
N VAL A 61 -26.27 3.80 4.93
CA VAL A 61 -27.29 4.46 4.10
C VAL A 61 -27.99 3.43 3.22
N TYR A 62 -27.21 2.60 2.50
CA TYR A 62 -27.75 1.56 1.64
C TYR A 62 -28.63 0.58 2.41
N LYS A 63 -28.23 0.14 3.61
CA LYS A 63 -29.01 -0.77 4.46
C LYS A 63 -30.39 -0.19 4.82
N ASN A 64 -30.48 1.11 5.00
CA ASN A 64 -31.72 1.79 5.38
C ASN A 64 -32.63 2.16 4.19
N LEU A 65 -32.16 2.02 2.95
CA LEU A 65 -32.97 2.27 1.76
C LEU A 65 -34.11 1.25 1.63
N HIS A 66 -35.22 1.71 1.03
CA HIS A 66 -36.34 0.84 0.67
C HIS A 66 -35.88 -0.19 -0.40
N PRO A 67 -36.40 -1.44 -0.41
CA PRO A 67 -35.97 -2.48 -1.35
C PRO A 67 -35.95 -2.05 -2.84
N LYS A 68 -36.93 -1.23 -3.26
CA LYS A 68 -37.00 -0.68 -4.62
C LYS A 68 -35.81 0.22 -4.96
N GLU A 69 -35.35 1.01 -4.00
CA GLU A 69 -34.23 1.94 -4.18
C GLU A 69 -32.89 1.21 -4.15
N LYS A 70 -32.75 0.22 -3.27
CA LYS A 70 -31.61 -0.71 -3.25
C LYS A 70 -31.41 -1.36 -4.62
N TYR A 71 -32.47 -1.94 -5.17
CA TYR A 71 -32.44 -2.55 -6.50
C TYR A 71 -32.07 -1.53 -7.59
N LYS A 72 -32.63 -0.31 -7.53
CA LYS A 72 -32.32 0.76 -8.50
C LYS A 72 -30.84 1.18 -8.43
N ALA A 73 -30.27 1.27 -7.23
CA ALA A 73 -28.86 1.61 -7.02
C ALA A 73 -27.95 0.52 -7.61
N VAL A 74 -28.21 -0.75 -7.28
CA VAL A 74 -27.42 -1.87 -7.81
C VAL A 74 -27.56 -1.99 -9.33
N ARG A 75 -28.77 -1.88 -9.88
CA ARG A 75 -29.00 -1.95 -11.32
C ARG A 75 -28.27 -0.83 -12.08
N ARG A 76 -28.07 0.34 -11.46
CA ARG A 76 -27.26 1.41 -12.06
C ARG A 76 -25.78 1.04 -12.07
N LEU A 77 -25.26 0.46 -10.99
CA LEU A 77 -23.87 -0.01 -10.93
C LEU A 77 -23.61 -1.12 -11.95
N ASP A 78 -24.51 -2.09 -12.05
CA ASP A 78 -24.46 -3.16 -13.05
C ASP A 78 -24.44 -2.57 -14.48
N LYS A 79 -25.32 -1.61 -14.79
CA LYS A 79 -25.31 -0.89 -16.08
C LYS A 79 -24.05 -0.08 -16.34
N CYS A 80 -23.33 0.35 -15.30
CA CYS A 80 -22.05 1.03 -15.45
C CYS A 80 -20.89 0.05 -15.72
N GLY A 81 -21.16 -1.26 -15.79
CA GLY A 81 -20.17 -2.30 -16.09
C GLY A 81 -19.44 -2.84 -14.85
N PHE A 82 -19.89 -2.51 -13.64
CA PHE A 82 -19.33 -3.10 -12.43
C PHE A 82 -19.73 -4.57 -12.32
N SER A 83 -18.76 -5.42 -11.98
CA SER A 83 -19.02 -6.82 -11.71
C SER A 83 -19.82 -7.01 -10.42
N GLU A 84 -20.52 -8.13 -10.32
CA GLU A 84 -21.26 -8.51 -9.11
C GLU A 84 -20.37 -8.50 -7.85
N LYS A 85 -19.09 -8.90 -7.98
CA LYS A 85 -18.13 -8.86 -6.86
C LYS A 85 -17.86 -7.43 -6.38
N GLU A 86 -17.63 -6.49 -7.31
CA GLU A 86 -17.37 -5.09 -6.99
C GLU A 86 -18.60 -4.42 -6.37
N ILE A 87 -19.77 -4.68 -6.93
CA ILE A 87 -21.05 -4.20 -6.38
C ILE A 87 -21.23 -4.72 -4.96
N ASN A 88 -21.02 -6.03 -4.74
CA ASN A 88 -21.13 -6.63 -3.41
C ASN A 88 -20.14 -6.04 -2.40
N LEU A 89 -18.92 -5.72 -2.81
CA LEU A 89 -17.95 -5.01 -1.96
C LEU A 89 -18.49 -3.65 -1.50
N MET A 90 -19.15 -2.90 -2.39
CA MET A 90 -19.73 -1.59 -2.10
C MET A 90 -20.98 -1.68 -1.21
N VAL A 91 -21.89 -2.63 -1.50
CA VAL A 91 -23.20 -2.74 -0.83
C VAL A 91 -23.23 -3.75 0.33
N GLY A 92 -22.10 -4.39 0.64
CA GLY A 92 -21.95 -5.28 1.81
C GLY A 92 -22.47 -6.70 1.59
N GLY A 93 -22.28 -7.28 0.40
CA GLY A 93 -22.53 -8.70 0.12
C GLY A 93 -24.01 -9.10 0.03
N SER A 94 -24.90 -8.14 -0.15
CA SER A 94 -26.35 -8.34 -0.16
C SER A 94 -26.96 -8.47 -1.56
N TYR A 95 -26.14 -8.38 -2.61
CA TYR A 95 -26.59 -8.50 -3.99
C TYR A 95 -26.24 -9.86 -4.56
N HIS A 96 -27.26 -10.64 -4.89
CA HIS A 96 -27.12 -11.79 -5.76
C HIS A 96 -27.84 -11.46 -7.07
N CYS A 97 -27.09 -11.49 -8.18
CA CYS A 97 -27.73 -11.42 -9.48
C CYS A 97 -28.53 -12.71 -9.66
N ARG A 98 -29.86 -12.64 -9.51
CA ARG A 98 -30.75 -13.72 -9.95
C ARG A 98 -30.77 -13.68 -11.47
N ASN A 99 -29.85 -14.41 -12.10
CA ASN A 99 -29.83 -14.69 -13.54
C ASN A 99 -31.02 -15.58 -13.99
N ASN A 100 -32.24 -15.32 -13.50
CA ASN A 100 -33.47 -16.01 -13.90
C ASN A 100 -34.73 -15.15 -13.63
N CYS A 101 -34.78 -13.95 -14.20
CA CYS A 101 -36.02 -13.21 -14.41
C CYS A 101 -36.09 -12.72 -15.85
#